data_AF-A0AAV9XYY4-F1
#
_entry.id   AF-A0AAV9XYY4-F1
#
_cell.length_a   1.000
_cell.length_b   1.000
_cell.length_c   1.000
_cell.angle_alpha   90.00
_cell.angle_beta   90.00
_cell.angle_gamma   90.00
#
_symmetry.space_group_name_H-M   'P 1'
#
loop_
_entity.id
_entity.type
_entity.pdbx_description
1 polymer ?
#
loop_
_entity_poly.entity_id
_entity_poly.type
_entity_poly.pdbx_seq_one_letter_code
_entity_poly.pdbx_strand_id
1 'polypeptide(L)'
;MSETLQEYAINRKSMSKTSISPLVSENSKEIVLLTQEMSNIFENIDEENNILNKMVNEILDLEKFITLTREKLDLIIKDIKSTEDSYIRELENIRNNKTNFSENDRISIVEENNKCAIITSRCEEIEKELSNIHDKYALLLEKKKQLLKSMKNSEEILQAKKKMYQSISMISWSLISDSFIQGHFIPVNSPIRTESFQLEIGEYRKVSNAEYLWSEIEKF
;
A
#
# COMPACT_ATOMS: atom_id res chain seq x y z
N MET A 1 -38.68 -75.87 -5.55
CA MET A 1 -39.69 -75.11 -4.81
C MET A 1 -39.46 -73.65 -5.14
N SER A 2 -40.38 -73.10 -5.95
CA SER A 2 -40.33 -71.79 -6.60
C SER A 2 -41.43 -70.90 -5.99
N GLU A 3 -41.17 -69.58 -5.96
CA GLU A 3 -42.13 -68.47 -6.18
C GLU A 3 -43.32 -68.29 -5.20
N THR A 4 -43.32 -67.26 -4.35
CA THR A 4 -43.67 -65.81 -4.52
C THR A 4 -45.11 -65.47 -4.09
N LEU A 5 -45.28 -64.23 -3.62
CA LEU A 5 -46.54 -63.43 -3.49
C LEU A 5 -47.49 -63.82 -2.33
N GLN A 6 -47.62 -63.07 -1.23
CA GLN A 6 -48.05 -61.66 -1.09
C GLN A 6 -49.45 -61.42 -1.67
N GLU A 7 -50.50 -61.32 -0.83
CA GLU A 7 -51.61 -60.34 -0.96
C GLU A 7 -52.74 -60.53 0.07
N TYR A 8 -53.57 -59.49 0.20
CA TYR A 8 -54.65 -59.21 1.16
C TYR A 8 -54.19 -58.55 2.48
N ALA A 9 -53.77 -57.27 2.51
CA ALA A 9 -54.51 -56.04 2.18
C ALA A 9 -55.84 -55.95 2.99
N ILE A 10 -56.11 -54.95 3.84
CA ILE A 10 -56.48 -53.53 3.58
C ILE A 10 -56.74 -52.93 5.01
N ASN A 11 -56.29 -51.75 5.49
CA ASN A 11 -56.63 -50.39 5.02
C ASN A 11 -55.81 -49.27 5.71
N ARG A 12 -55.14 -48.45 4.88
CA ARG A 12 -55.04 -46.96 4.87
C ARG A 12 -54.81 -46.16 6.17
N LYS A 13 -53.70 -45.41 6.18
CA LYS A 13 -53.74 -43.94 6.10
C LYS A 13 -52.47 -43.39 5.44
N SER A 14 -52.68 -42.67 4.35
CA SER A 14 -51.68 -41.90 3.60
C SER A 14 -51.06 -40.82 4.47
N MET A 15 -49.73 -40.81 4.60
CA MET A 15 -48.98 -39.58 4.83
C MET A 15 -47.87 -39.48 3.78
N SER A 16 -47.90 -38.33 3.12
CA SER A 16 -46.98 -37.78 2.13
C SER A 16 -45.58 -38.37 2.10
N LYS A 17 -45.15 -38.76 0.89
CA LYS A 17 -43.77 -38.52 0.47
C LYS A 17 -43.51 -37.02 0.60
N THR A 18 -42.89 -36.58 1.69
CA THR A 18 -42.23 -35.28 1.71
C THR A 18 -41.07 -35.40 0.73
N SER A 19 -41.30 -34.96 -0.49
CA SER A 19 -40.23 -34.57 -1.39
C SER A 19 -39.38 -33.56 -0.63
N ILE A 20 -38.17 -33.94 -0.26
CA ILE A 20 -37.13 -33.00 0.11
C ILE A 20 -36.83 -32.26 -1.18
N SER A 21 -37.59 -31.19 -1.44
CA SER A 21 -37.15 -30.15 -2.36
C SER A 21 -35.80 -29.69 -1.83
N PRO A 22 -34.75 -29.60 -2.65
CA PRO A 22 -33.50 -29.05 -2.20
C PRO A 22 -33.75 -27.57 -1.95
N LEU A 23 -34.06 -27.23 -0.70
CA LEU A 23 -33.98 -25.88 -0.18
C LEU A 23 -32.49 -25.55 -0.08
N VAL A 24 -31.81 -25.51 -1.23
CA VAL A 24 -30.51 -24.86 -1.41
C VAL A 24 -30.84 -23.39 -1.19
N SER A 25 -30.77 -22.99 0.09
CA SER A 25 -31.14 -21.66 0.57
C SER A 25 -30.41 -20.61 -0.26
N GLU A 26 -31.03 -19.46 -0.49
CA GLU A 26 -30.37 -18.34 -1.17
C GLU A 26 -28.98 -18.04 -0.56
N ASN A 27 -28.82 -18.21 0.75
CA ASN A 27 -27.55 -18.15 1.47
C ASN A 27 -26.46 -19.06 0.89
N SER A 28 -26.79 -20.30 0.51
CA SER A 28 -25.79 -21.23 -0.05
C SER A 28 -25.31 -20.82 -1.44
N LYS A 29 -26.17 -20.19 -2.26
CA LYS A 29 -25.78 -19.61 -3.56
C LYS A 29 -24.94 -18.34 -3.37
N GLU A 30 -25.29 -17.52 -2.39
CA GLU A 30 -24.55 -16.31 -2.03
C GLU A 30 -23.14 -16.66 -1.52
N ILE A 31 -23.02 -17.69 -0.68
CA ILE A 31 -21.71 -18.22 -0.21
C ILE A 31 -20.85 -18.70 -1.39
N VAL A 32 -21.42 -19.41 -2.36
CA VAL A 32 -20.69 -19.89 -3.54
C VAL A 32 -20.19 -18.73 -4.40
N LEU A 33 -21.04 -17.72 -4.64
CA LEU A 33 -20.66 -16.52 -5.40
C LEU A 33 -19.54 -15.74 -4.71
N LEU A 34 -19.67 -15.50 -3.40
CA LEU A 34 -18.66 -14.85 -2.57
C LEU A 34 -17.32 -15.62 -2.56
N THR A 35 -17.38 -16.95 -2.56
CA THR A 35 -16.19 -17.83 -2.59
C THR A 35 -15.48 -17.77 -3.95
N GLN A 36 -16.23 -17.70 -5.06
CA GLN A 36 -15.69 -17.54 -6.41
C GLN A 36 -15.06 -16.16 -6.61
N GLU A 37 -15.72 -15.09 -6.18
CA GLU A 37 -15.15 -13.74 -6.21
C GLU A 37 -13.85 -13.67 -5.40
N MET A 38 -13.77 -14.36 -4.26
CA MET A 38 -12.56 -14.42 -3.46
C MET A 38 -11.42 -15.20 -4.11
N SER A 39 -11.70 -16.33 -4.76
CA SER A 39 -10.65 -17.10 -5.45
C SER A 39 -9.97 -16.25 -6.53
N ASN A 40 -10.76 -15.47 -7.29
CA ASN A 40 -10.25 -14.51 -8.27
C ASN A 40 -9.45 -13.36 -7.63
N ILE A 41 -9.84 -12.90 -6.43
CA ILE A 41 -9.06 -11.89 -5.70
C ILE A 41 -7.72 -12.50 -5.23
N PHE A 42 -7.70 -13.73 -4.71
CA PHE A 42 -6.49 -14.37 -4.20
C PHE A 42 -5.45 -14.67 -5.27
N GLU A 43 -5.86 -15.08 -6.47
CA GLU A 43 -4.93 -15.30 -7.59
C GLU A 43 -4.12 -14.04 -7.95
N ASN A 44 -4.68 -12.85 -7.73
CA ASN A 44 -4.05 -11.58 -8.11
C ASN A 44 -3.20 -10.94 -7.00
N ILE A 45 -3.27 -11.40 -5.74
CA ILE A 45 -2.59 -10.75 -4.61
C ILE A 45 -1.06 -10.84 -4.72
N ASP A 46 -0.53 -11.99 -5.14
CA ASP A 46 0.92 -12.17 -5.28
C ASP A 46 1.49 -11.28 -6.39
N GLU A 47 0.72 -11.08 -7.46
CA GLU A 47 1.09 -10.17 -8.55
C GLU A 47 1.03 -8.70 -8.10
N GLU A 48 -0.03 -8.30 -7.38
CA GLU A 48 -0.16 -6.96 -6.80
C GLU A 48 0.95 -6.65 -5.78
N ASN A 49 1.32 -7.60 -4.92
CA ASN A 49 2.43 -7.47 -3.97
C ASN A 49 3.78 -7.26 -4.67
N ASN A 50 4.02 -7.96 -5.78
CA ASN A 50 5.24 -7.78 -6.57
C ASN A 50 5.30 -6.38 -7.21
N ILE A 51 4.17 -5.88 -7.71
CA ILE A 51 4.06 -4.52 -8.25
C ILE A 51 4.30 -3.48 -7.16
N LEU A 52 3.72 -3.67 -5.97
CA LEU A 52 3.89 -2.77 -4.83
C LEU A 52 5.35 -2.70 -4.39
N ASN A 53 6.01 -3.84 -4.23
CA ASN A 53 7.42 -3.91 -3.87
C ASN A 53 8.31 -3.21 -4.90
N LYS A 54 8.01 -3.35 -6.19
CA LYS A 54 8.71 -2.63 -7.25
C LYS A 54 8.53 -1.11 -7.14
N MET A 55 7.30 -0.65 -6.89
CA MET A 55 7.04 0.78 -6.68
C MET A 55 7.78 1.35 -5.47
N VAL A 56 7.82 0.61 -4.36
CA VAL A 56 8.56 1.01 -3.15
C VAL A 56 10.05 1.15 -3.44
N ASN A 57 10.65 0.18 -4.15
CA ASN A 57 12.07 0.25 -4.51
C ASN A 57 12.37 1.43 -5.45
N GLU A 58 11.52 1.67 -6.46
CA GLU A 58 11.66 2.85 -7.34
C GLU A 58 11.60 4.18 -6.56
N ILE A 59 10.73 4.26 -5.55
CA ILE A 59 10.63 5.45 -4.68
C ILE A 59 11.91 5.64 -3.87
N LEU A 60 12.44 4.58 -3.26
CA LEU A 60 13.68 4.64 -2.47
C LEU A 60 14.88 5.07 -3.31
N ASP A 61 14.99 4.57 -4.53
CA ASP A 61 16.05 4.97 -5.46
C ASP A 61 15.95 6.45 -5.85
N LEU A 62 14.73 6.94 -6.08
CA LEU A 62 14.49 8.36 -6.36
C LEU A 62 14.83 9.25 -5.15
N GLU A 63 14.44 8.86 -3.94
CA GLU A 63 14.76 9.61 -2.72
C GLU A 63 16.26 9.67 -2.46
N LYS A 64 16.98 8.57 -2.73
CA LYS A 64 18.45 8.53 -2.67
C LYS A 64 19.08 9.45 -3.71
N PHE A 65 18.58 9.43 -4.95
CA PHE A 65 19.07 10.31 -6.00
C PHE A 65 18.88 11.79 -5.65
N ILE A 66 17.70 12.17 -5.15
CA ILE A 66 17.39 13.53 -4.72
C ILE A 66 18.36 13.98 -3.61
N THR A 67 18.61 13.11 -2.65
CA THR A 67 19.53 13.38 -1.53
C THR A 67 20.95 13.65 -2.03
N LEU A 68 21.47 12.78 -2.90
CA LEU A 68 22.81 12.95 -3.49
C LEU A 68 22.93 14.24 -4.32
N THR A 69 21.89 14.59 -5.07
CA THR A 69 21.88 15.83 -5.86
C THR A 69 21.87 17.06 -4.95
N ARG A 70 21.12 17.02 -3.84
CA ARG A 70 21.12 18.09 -2.84
C ARG A 70 22.49 18.29 -2.20
N GLU A 71 23.16 17.20 -1.82
CA GLU A 71 24.53 17.26 -1.27
C GLU A 71 25.52 17.88 -2.26
N LYS A 72 25.40 17.55 -3.56
CA LYS A 72 26.22 18.17 -4.61
C LYS A 72 25.94 19.66 -4.75
N LEU A 73 24.68 20.08 -4.71
CA LEU A 73 24.31 21.51 -4.76
C LEU A 73 24.89 22.28 -3.57
N ASP A 74 24.84 21.71 -2.37
CA ASP A 74 25.41 22.33 -1.17
C ASP A 74 26.93 22.53 -1.29
N LEU A 75 27.65 21.58 -1.90
CA LEU A 75 29.08 21.72 -2.20
C LEU A 75 29.35 22.87 -3.19
N ILE A 76 28.58 22.93 -4.29
CA ILE A 76 28.73 23.99 -5.29
C ILE A 76 28.45 25.37 -4.67
N ILE A 77 27.40 25.49 -3.85
CA ILE A 77 27.07 26.74 -3.15
C ILE A 77 28.22 27.18 -2.24
N LYS A 78 28.86 26.23 -1.54
CA LYS A 78 30.00 26.51 -0.67
C LYS A 78 31.20 27.01 -1.47
N ASP A 79 31.49 26.41 -2.62
CA ASP A 79 32.59 26.81 -3.50
C ASP A 79 32.37 28.21 -4.09
N ILE A 80 31.13 28.52 -4.50
CA ILE A 80 30.75 29.86 -4.99
C ILE A 80 31.01 30.90 -3.91
N LYS A 81 30.52 30.68 -2.68
CA LYS A 81 30.72 31.60 -1.56
C LYS A 81 32.20 31.81 -1.24
N SER A 82 32.99 30.73 -1.22
CA SER A 82 34.44 30.84 -1.01
C SER A 82 35.14 31.66 -2.09
N THR A 83 34.67 31.55 -3.33
CA THR A 83 35.21 32.31 -4.47
C THR A 83 34.81 33.78 -4.38
N GLU A 84 33.55 34.07 -4.04
CA GLU A 84 33.04 35.42 -3.82
C GLU A 84 33.81 36.13 -2.69
N ASP A 85 34.00 35.46 -1.55
CA ASP A 85 34.79 35.99 -0.43
C ASP A 85 36.24 36.30 -0.85
N SER A 86 36.84 35.47 -1.70
CA SER A 86 38.17 35.72 -2.25
C SER A 86 38.21 36.96 -3.13
N TYR A 87 37.22 37.11 -4.02
CA TYR A 87 37.12 38.24 -4.93
C TYR A 87 36.87 39.56 -4.19
N ILE A 88 36.02 39.56 -3.16
CA ILE A 88 35.79 40.72 -2.30
C ILE A 88 37.10 41.18 -1.66
N ARG A 89 37.90 40.26 -1.11
CA ARG A 89 39.22 40.58 -0.54
C ARG A 89 40.19 41.15 -1.57
N GLU A 90 40.20 40.63 -2.80
CA GLU A 90 41.03 41.17 -3.88
C GLU A 90 40.64 42.60 -4.26
N LEU A 91 39.33 42.87 -4.38
CA LEU A 91 38.82 44.22 -4.65
C LEU A 91 39.15 45.21 -3.53
N GLU A 92 39.04 44.80 -2.27
CA GLU A 92 39.47 45.61 -1.12
C GLU A 92 40.96 45.90 -1.16
N ASN A 93 41.80 44.91 -1.49
CA ASN A 93 43.24 45.09 -1.64
C ASN A 93 43.58 46.05 -2.77
N ILE A 94 42.92 45.94 -3.93
CA ILE A 94 43.12 46.86 -5.07
C ILE A 94 42.66 48.27 -4.71
N ARG A 95 41.53 48.42 -4.00
CA ARG A 95 41.04 49.71 -3.51
C ARG A 95 42.04 50.35 -2.54
N ASN A 96 42.65 49.56 -1.67
CA ASN A 96 43.67 50.01 -0.73
C ASN A 96 45.01 50.34 -1.43
N ASN A 97 45.27 49.76 -2.61
CA ASN A 97 46.51 49.95 -3.37
C ASN A 97 46.42 50.95 -4.54
N LYS A 98 45.25 51.53 -4.84
CA LYS A 98 45.08 52.54 -5.91
C LYS A 98 45.62 53.92 -5.46
N THR A 99 46.94 54.05 -5.47
CA THR A 99 47.64 55.28 -5.93
C THR A 99 48.46 54.87 -7.15
N ASN A 100 48.11 55.44 -8.32
CA ASN A 100 48.78 55.35 -9.63
C ASN A 100 48.37 54.17 -10.55
N PHE A 101 47.48 54.42 -11.52
CA PHE A 101 47.80 54.58 -12.95
C PHE A 101 46.53 54.58 -13.83
N SER A 102 46.56 55.38 -14.90
CA SER A 102 45.59 55.41 -16.00
C SER A 102 46.15 54.66 -17.21
N GLU A 103 45.49 53.55 -17.59
CA GLU A 103 45.48 52.86 -18.90
C GLU A 103 44.76 51.50 -18.83
N ASN A 104 44.30 51.07 -17.64
CA ASN A 104 43.66 49.76 -17.38
C ASN A 104 42.19 49.61 -17.83
N ASP A 105 41.52 50.67 -18.29
CA ASP A 105 40.06 50.64 -18.44
C ASP A 105 39.55 49.75 -19.58
N ARG A 106 40.33 49.53 -20.65
CA ARG A 106 39.92 48.64 -21.76
C ARG A 106 40.14 47.15 -21.48
N ILE A 107 41.21 46.79 -20.76
CA ILE A 107 41.47 45.41 -20.34
C ILE A 107 40.45 45.01 -19.26
N SER A 108 40.11 45.93 -18.36
CA SER A 108 39.08 45.76 -17.32
C SER A 108 37.70 45.38 -17.89
N ILE A 109 37.25 46.04 -18.96
CA ILE A 109 35.91 45.80 -19.53
C ILE A 109 35.83 44.41 -20.22
N VAL A 110 36.90 43.97 -20.88
CA VAL A 110 36.94 42.65 -21.52
C VAL A 110 36.99 41.53 -20.47
N GLU A 111 37.74 41.72 -19.39
CA GLU A 111 37.78 40.78 -18.27
C GLU A 111 36.45 40.73 -17.49
N GLU A 112 35.76 41.87 -17.29
CA GLU A 112 34.41 41.91 -16.70
C GLU A 112 33.37 41.20 -17.57
N ASN A 113 33.39 41.40 -18.90
CA ASN A 113 32.47 40.72 -19.80
C ASN A 113 32.68 39.19 -19.81
N ASN A 114 33.94 38.73 -19.72
CA ASN A 114 34.24 37.30 -19.60
C ASN A 114 33.76 36.72 -18.26
N LYS A 115 33.94 37.44 -17.15
CA LYS A 115 33.40 37.04 -15.85
C LYS A 115 31.87 36.99 -15.85
N CYS A 116 31.23 37.97 -16.47
CA CYS A 116 29.78 38.02 -16.64
C CYS A 116 29.26 36.82 -17.46
N ALA A 117 29.92 36.49 -18.58
CA ALA A 117 29.57 35.33 -19.39
C ALA A 117 29.69 34.00 -18.62
N ILE A 118 30.73 33.85 -17.79
CA ILE A 118 30.92 32.68 -16.92
C ILE A 118 29.77 32.59 -15.89
N ILE A 119 29.42 33.71 -15.26
CA ILE A 119 28.31 33.76 -14.29
C ILE A 119 26.99 33.38 -14.96
N THR A 120 26.69 33.95 -16.13
CA THR A 120 25.47 33.62 -16.88
C THR A 120 25.43 32.14 -17.23
N SER A 121 26.53 31.56 -17.71
CA SER A 121 26.59 30.12 -18.02
C SER A 121 26.35 29.25 -16.78
N ARG A 122 26.83 29.67 -15.60
CA ARG A 122 26.55 28.97 -14.34
C ARG A 122 25.10 29.12 -13.90
N CYS A 123 24.49 30.28 -14.10
CA CYS A 123 23.07 30.47 -13.83
C CYS A 123 22.20 29.58 -14.73
N GLU A 124 22.53 29.47 -16.02
CA GLU A 124 21.84 28.57 -16.95
C GLU A 124 21.98 27.09 -16.53
N GLU A 125 23.15 26.69 -16.04
CA GLU A 125 23.39 25.34 -15.51
C GLU A 125 22.52 25.08 -14.26
N ILE A 126 22.42 26.06 -13.35
CA ILE A 126 21.55 25.99 -12.17
C ILE A 126 20.08 25.90 -12.56
N GLU A 127 19.62 26.72 -13.50
CA GLU A 127 18.24 26.71 -13.98
C GLU A 127 17.86 25.37 -14.61
N LYS A 128 18.79 24.77 -15.37
CA LYS A 128 18.61 23.45 -15.97
C LYS A 128 18.50 22.35 -14.90
N GLU A 129 19.36 22.36 -13.90
CA GLU A 129 19.30 21.40 -12.79
C GLU A 129 18.04 21.58 -11.95
N LEU A 130 17.61 22.83 -11.69
CA LEU A 130 16.34 23.12 -11.02
C LEU A 130 15.14 22.58 -11.80
N SER A 131 15.14 22.76 -13.13
CA SER A 131 14.10 22.19 -14.00
C SER A 131 14.06 20.66 -13.88
N ASN A 132 15.22 20.00 -13.91
CA ASN A 132 15.32 18.55 -13.77
C ASN A 132 14.82 18.07 -12.40
N ILE A 133 15.14 18.79 -11.32
CA ILE A 133 14.64 18.50 -9.97
C ILE A 133 13.12 18.64 -9.93
N HIS A 134 12.55 19.70 -10.52
CA HIS A 134 11.11 19.89 -10.58
C HIS A 134 10.41 18.75 -11.33
N ASP A 135 10.94 18.32 -12.47
CA ASP A 135 10.39 17.19 -13.23
C ASP A 135 10.42 15.89 -12.43
N LYS A 136 11.53 15.64 -11.70
CA LYS A 136 11.66 14.48 -10.82
C LYS A 136 10.70 14.55 -9.64
N TYR A 137 10.49 15.74 -9.07
CA TYR A 137 9.54 15.92 -7.98
C TYR A 137 8.09 15.72 -8.43
N ALA A 138 7.75 16.18 -9.64
CA ALA A 138 6.45 15.92 -10.25
C ALA A 138 6.23 14.41 -10.46
N LEU A 139 7.23 13.70 -10.96
CA LEU A 139 7.18 12.24 -11.11
C LEU A 139 7.04 11.52 -9.75
N LEU A 140 7.78 11.95 -8.72
CA LEU A 140 7.67 11.40 -7.37
C LEU A 140 6.27 11.61 -6.79
N LEU A 141 5.70 12.79 -6.96
CA LEU A 141 4.36 13.10 -6.48
C LEU A 141 3.31 12.22 -7.16
N GLU A 142 3.44 11.99 -8.46
CA GLU A 142 2.55 11.10 -9.22
C GLU A 142 2.67 9.65 -8.73
N LYS A 143 3.89 9.15 -8.52
CA LYS A 143 4.12 7.81 -7.95
C LYS A 143 3.53 7.67 -6.54
N LYS A 144 3.69 8.68 -5.67
CA LYS A 144 3.08 8.70 -4.32
C LYS A 144 1.55 8.68 -4.38
N LYS A 145 0.94 9.39 -5.33
CA LYS A 145 -0.53 9.33 -5.56
C LYS A 145 -0.98 7.94 -6.00
N GLN A 146 -0.25 7.31 -6.91
CA GLN A 146 -0.55 5.95 -7.39
C GLN A 146 -0.46 4.93 -6.25
N LEU A 147 0.58 5.01 -5.43
CA LEU A 147 0.74 4.17 -4.23
C LEU A 147 -0.44 4.37 -3.25
N LEU A 148 -0.80 5.61 -2.95
CA LEU A 148 -1.90 5.90 -2.04
C LEU A 148 -3.24 5.33 -2.56
N LYS A 149 -3.48 5.42 -3.87
CA LYS A 149 -4.66 4.84 -4.51
C LYS A 149 -4.66 3.31 -4.38
N SER A 150 -3.51 2.66 -4.60
CA SER A 150 -3.36 1.21 -4.43
C SER A 150 -3.59 0.78 -2.97
N MET A 151 -3.02 1.49 -2.00
CA MET A 151 -3.26 1.23 -0.57
C MET A 151 -4.73 1.39 -0.19
N LYS A 152 -5.40 2.44 -0.69
CA LYS A 152 -6.83 2.64 -0.46
C LYS A 152 -7.67 1.48 -1.01
N ASN A 153 -7.39 1.06 -2.25
CA ASN A 153 -8.08 -0.09 -2.86
C ASN A 153 -7.85 -1.37 -2.04
N SER A 154 -6.63 -1.60 -1.56
CA SER A 154 -6.29 -2.76 -0.72
C SER A 154 -7.06 -2.74 0.62
N GLU A 155 -7.20 -1.58 1.26
CA GLU A 155 -7.99 -1.44 2.48
C GLU A 155 -9.49 -1.68 2.22
N GLU A 156 -10.05 -1.16 1.12
CA GLU A 156 -11.44 -1.43 0.72
C GLU A 156 -11.69 -2.93 0.52
N ILE A 157 -10.74 -3.62 -0.14
CA ILE A 157 -10.77 -5.08 -0.31
C ILE A 157 -10.70 -5.78 1.06
N LEU A 158 -9.80 -5.38 1.96
CA LEU A 158 -9.69 -5.95 3.30
C LEU A 158 -10.98 -5.81 4.11
N GLN A 159 -11.63 -4.65 4.04
CA GLN A 159 -12.89 -4.39 4.72
C GLN A 159 -14.03 -5.25 4.15
N ALA A 160 -14.09 -5.41 2.82
CA ALA A 160 -15.04 -6.31 2.17
C ALA A 160 -14.84 -7.77 2.62
N LYS A 161 -13.58 -8.23 2.69
CA LYS A 161 -13.23 -9.57 3.19
C LYS A 161 -13.68 -9.78 4.62
N LYS A 162 -13.40 -8.83 5.52
CA LYS A 162 -13.81 -8.90 6.93
C LYS A 162 -15.33 -9.05 7.05
N LYS A 163 -16.10 -8.25 6.31
CA LYS A 163 -17.57 -8.35 6.28
C LYS A 163 -18.06 -9.70 5.76
N MET A 164 -17.47 -10.22 4.68
CA MET A 164 -17.84 -11.51 4.12
C MET A 164 -17.60 -12.66 5.12
N TYR A 165 -16.40 -12.73 5.71
CA TYR A 165 -16.11 -13.75 6.71
C TYR A 165 -16.99 -13.60 7.94
N GLN A 166 -17.30 -12.37 8.36
CA GLN A 166 -18.26 -12.11 9.43
C GLN A 166 -19.67 -12.58 9.05
N SER A 167 -20.12 -12.42 7.80
CA SER A 167 -21.41 -12.94 7.35
C SER A 167 -21.46 -14.47 7.32
N ILE A 168 -20.37 -15.13 6.92
CA ILE A 168 -20.30 -16.61 6.84
C ILE A 168 -20.19 -17.22 8.24
N SER A 169 -19.25 -16.72 9.03
CA SER A 169 -18.91 -17.30 10.33
C SER A 169 -19.74 -16.72 11.47
N MET A 170 -20.43 -15.61 11.25
CA MET A 170 -21.07 -14.84 12.31
C MET A 170 -20.10 -14.42 13.42
N ILE A 171 -18.79 -14.41 13.15
CA ILE A 171 -17.76 -13.99 14.09
C ILE A 171 -17.30 -12.57 13.75
N SER A 172 -17.27 -11.73 14.76
CA SER A 172 -16.56 -10.46 14.72
C SER A 172 -15.22 -10.58 15.44
N TRP A 173 -14.14 -10.42 14.67
CA TRP A 173 -12.78 -10.48 15.17
C TRP A 173 -12.38 -9.16 15.82
N SER A 174 -11.92 -9.24 17.07
CA SER A 174 -11.42 -8.08 17.83
C SER A 174 -9.90 -7.96 17.77
N LEU A 175 -9.19 -9.10 17.78
CA LEU A 175 -7.74 -9.14 17.71
C LEU A 175 -7.29 -10.43 17.03
N ILE A 176 -6.38 -10.31 16.07
CA ILE A 176 -5.72 -11.44 15.40
C ILE A 176 -4.22 -11.16 15.50
N SER A 177 -3.52 -12.03 16.22
CA SER A 177 -2.06 -12.00 16.36
C SER A 177 -1.48 -13.36 15.99
N ASP A 178 -0.16 -13.43 15.83
CA ASP A 178 0.51 -14.70 15.53
C ASP A 178 0.38 -15.74 16.66
N SER A 179 0.15 -15.27 17.90
CA SER A 179 0.10 -16.10 19.11
C SER A 179 -1.31 -16.39 19.62
N PHE A 180 -2.30 -15.58 19.28
CA PHE A 180 -3.69 -15.78 19.71
C PHE A 180 -4.67 -15.00 18.84
N ILE A 181 -5.90 -15.50 18.79
CA ILE A 181 -7.07 -14.85 18.19
C ILE A 181 -8.12 -14.56 19.25
N GLN A 182 -8.82 -13.44 19.10
CA GLN A 182 -9.90 -13.02 19.98
C GLN A 182 -11.06 -12.46 19.17
N GLY A 183 -12.28 -12.86 19.50
CA GLY A 183 -13.48 -12.41 18.81
C GLY A 183 -14.74 -12.66 19.61
N HIS A 184 -15.88 -12.40 18.99
CA HIS A 184 -17.19 -12.73 19.54
C HIS A 184 -18.14 -13.21 18.45
N PHE A 185 -19.01 -14.16 18.81
CA PHE A 185 -20.09 -14.64 17.97
C PHE A 185 -21.27 -13.66 17.99
N ILE A 186 -21.90 -13.46 16.83
CA ILE A 186 -23.04 -12.57 16.60
C ILE A 186 -24.25 -13.44 16.22
N PRO A 187 -25.19 -13.70 17.12
CA PRO A 187 -26.36 -14.53 16.80
C PRO A 187 -27.28 -13.86 15.77
N VAL A 188 -27.79 -14.63 14.79
CA VAL A 188 -28.75 -14.14 13.75
C VAL A 188 -30.01 -13.53 14.39
N ASN A 189 -30.48 -14.11 15.49
CA ASN A 189 -31.81 -13.84 16.05
C ASN A 189 -31.77 -13.02 17.37
N SER A 190 -30.59 -12.66 17.88
CA SER A 190 -30.48 -11.78 19.06
C SER A 190 -29.07 -11.19 19.21
N PRO A 191 -28.81 -9.97 18.68
CA PRO A 191 -27.49 -9.33 18.78
C PRO A 191 -27.09 -8.91 20.21
N ILE A 192 -27.91 -9.23 21.22
CA ILE A 192 -27.74 -8.80 22.62
C ILE A 192 -26.93 -9.84 23.42
N ARG A 193 -26.85 -11.10 22.96
CA ARG A 193 -25.99 -12.13 23.57
C ARG A 193 -24.80 -12.41 22.66
N THR A 194 -23.69 -11.74 22.91
CA THR A 194 -22.43 -12.00 22.22
C THR A 194 -21.54 -12.87 23.10
N GLU A 195 -21.24 -14.08 22.64
CA GLU A 195 -20.24 -14.93 23.31
C GLU A 195 -18.85 -14.56 22.79
N SER A 196 -17.97 -14.17 23.70
CA SER A 196 -16.58 -13.83 23.37
C SER A 196 -15.68 -15.03 23.57
N PHE A 197 -14.65 -15.15 22.73
CA PHE A 197 -13.64 -16.19 22.84
C PHE A 197 -12.24 -15.59 22.70
N GLN A 198 -11.27 -16.29 23.28
CA GLN A 198 -9.85 -16.04 23.08
C GLN A 198 -9.16 -17.40 22.95
N LEU A 199 -8.50 -17.62 21.82
CA LEU A 199 -7.85 -18.90 21.50
C LEU A 199 -6.37 -18.65 21.22
N GLU A 200 -5.53 -19.45 21.85
CA GLU A 200 -4.09 -19.44 21.62
C GLU A 200 -3.77 -20.17 20.31
N ILE A 201 -2.98 -19.54 19.44
CA ILE A 201 -2.55 -20.11 18.17
C ILE A 201 -1.20 -20.80 18.40
N GLY A 202 -1.21 -22.13 18.29
CA GLY A 202 0.00 -22.95 18.25
C GLY A 202 -0.12 -23.98 17.14
N GLU A 203 0.99 -24.48 16.61
CA GLU A 203 0.99 -25.45 15.51
C GLU A 203 0.11 -26.67 15.78
N TYR A 204 0.10 -27.15 17.03
CA TYR A 204 -0.69 -28.31 17.46
C TYR A 204 -2.18 -28.01 17.74
N ARG A 205 -2.59 -26.73 17.77
CA ARG A 205 -3.97 -26.33 18.11
C ARG A 205 -4.77 -25.81 16.90
N LYS A 206 -4.16 -25.71 15.72
CA LYS A 206 -4.83 -25.14 14.52
C LYS A 206 -6.13 -25.87 14.18
N VAL A 207 -6.11 -27.19 14.13
CA VAL A 207 -7.29 -28.01 13.79
C VAL A 207 -8.34 -27.94 14.89
N SER A 208 -7.95 -28.16 16.15
CA SER A 208 -8.88 -28.12 17.29
C SER A 208 -9.52 -26.74 17.48
N ASN A 209 -8.78 -25.65 17.26
CA ASN A 209 -9.32 -24.30 17.31
C ASN A 209 -10.33 -24.06 16.17
N ALA A 210 -10.04 -24.56 14.96
CA ALA A 210 -10.97 -24.46 13.83
C ALA A 210 -12.25 -25.27 14.07
N GLU A 211 -12.14 -26.51 14.55
CA GLU A 211 -13.27 -27.36 14.92
C GLU A 211 -14.12 -26.72 16.02
N TYR A 212 -13.49 -26.15 17.05
CA TYR A 212 -14.19 -25.40 18.09
C TYR A 212 -15.01 -24.26 17.49
N LEU A 213 -14.38 -23.39 16.70
CA LEU A 213 -15.07 -22.25 16.09
C LEU A 213 -16.25 -22.70 15.22
N TRP A 214 -16.07 -23.70 14.35
CA TRP A 214 -17.16 -24.22 13.53
C TRP A 214 -18.29 -24.85 14.37
N SER A 215 -17.95 -25.56 15.44
CA SER A 215 -18.95 -26.15 16.33
C SER A 215 -19.78 -25.10 17.08
N GLU A 216 -19.20 -23.94 17.40
CA GLU A 216 -19.95 -22.83 18.00
C GLU A 216 -20.84 -22.13 16.96
N ILE A 217 -20.37 -21.99 15.72
CA ILE A 217 -21.15 -21.41 14.63
C ILE A 217 -22.42 -22.22 14.37
N GLU A 218 -22.35 -23.56 14.37
CA GLU A 218 -23.52 -24.43 14.18
C GLU A 218 -24.59 -24.29 15.28
N LYS A 219 -24.25 -23.71 16.44
CA LYS A 219 -25.21 -23.48 17.53
C LYS A 219 -26.05 -22.22 17.36
N PHE A 220 -25.65 -21.31 16.46
CA PHE A 220 -26.29 -20.02 16.21
C PHE A 220 -27.08 -20.00 14.90
#